data_AF-A0A4R5EIA8-F1
#
_entry.id   AF-A0A4R5EIA8-F1
#
_cell.length_a   1.000
_cell.length_b   1.000
_cell.length_c   1.000
_cell.angle_alpha   90.00
_cell.angle_beta   90.00
_cell.angle_gamma   90.00
#
_symmetry.space_group_name_H-M   'P 1'
#
loop_
_entity.id
_entity.type
_entity.pdbx_description
1 polymer ?
#
loop_
_entity_poly.entity_id
_entity_poly.type
_entity_poly.pdbx_seq_one_letter_code
_entity_poly.pdbx_strand_id
1 'polypeptide(L)'
;MGLQRPPEPFHRLYSAPEPPSPSRGPRVLKLLAVLAAFAVAGAGVFLVVPGRSQSGGGAEDAAAVRPMPADADRTPVRSREFVRTLPSPCGTVSRATVDRTVPKARQRQSGNSTLTTCTYSAEGSPSRWLRVEAHLYAPDNTATPVEDAASHYDERWAQAHDAPPVRTISLRRHRGLGDEAYRWFKADEAGPAVIGQVTARTRNAVLTVSYGEHAPGAAGRREVERACLDRATAVAREVVTALNHF
;
A
#
# COMPACT_ATOMS: atom_id res chain seq x y z
N MET A 1 -53.61 68.96 15.97
CA MET A 1 -52.22 68.46 15.91
C MET A 1 -52.25 66.98 15.58
N GLY A 2 -51.51 66.55 14.56
CA GLY A 2 -51.39 65.14 14.17
C GLY A 2 -50.67 65.02 12.83
N LEU A 3 -49.33 64.97 12.86
CA LEU A 3 -48.49 64.85 11.67
C LEU A 3 -48.60 63.43 11.09
N GLN A 4 -49.08 63.30 9.85
CA GLN A 4 -49.05 62.04 9.11
C GLN A 4 -47.62 61.76 8.61
N ARG A 5 -47.03 60.64 9.06
CA ARG A 5 -45.77 60.12 8.50
C ARG A 5 -46.03 59.42 7.17
N PRO A 6 -45.22 59.65 6.13
CA PRO A 6 -45.29 58.88 4.89
C PRO A 6 -44.80 57.43 5.11
N PRO A 7 -45.33 56.45 4.35
CA PRO A 7 -44.92 55.05 4.48
C PRO A 7 -43.52 54.83 3.90
N GLU A 8 -42.60 54.31 4.72
CA GLU A 8 -41.29 53.84 4.26
C GLU A 8 -41.47 52.58 3.39
N PRO A 9 -40.80 52.49 2.22
CA PRO A 9 -40.77 51.28 1.43
C PRO A 9 -39.82 50.25 2.07
N PHE A 10 -40.36 49.28 2.80
CA PHE A 10 -39.62 48.12 3.28
C PHE A 10 -39.30 47.16 2.11
N HIS A 11 -38.26 47.45 1.35
CA HIS A 11 -37.58 46.42 0.56
C HIS A 11 -36.59 45.69 1.47
N ARG A 12 -37.07 44.65 2.17
CA ARG A 12 -36.18 43.62 2.72
C ARG A 12 -35.79 42.67 1.59
N LEU A 13 -34.74 43.03 0.86
CA LEU A 13 -33.96 42.04 0.14
C LEU A 13 -33.39 41.06 1.18
N TYR A 14 -33.80 39.79 1.09
CA TYR A 14 -33.12 38.70 1.78
C TYR A 14 -31.70 38.61 1.20
N SER A 15 -30.72 39.20 1.87
CA SER A 15 -29.32 38.84 1.66
C SER A 15 -29.13 37.41 2.16
N ALA A 16 -28.67 36.51 1.28
CA ALA A 16 -28.22 35.20 1.71
C ALA A 16 -27.09 35.35 2.75
N PRO A 17 -26.93 34.41 3.71
CA PRO A 17 -25.84 34.47 4.66
C PRO A 17 -24.49 34.53 3.93
N GLU A 18 -23.68 35.54 4.25
CA GLU A 18 -22.31 35.68 3.78
C GLU A 18 -21.54 34.39 4.11
N PRO A 19 -20.88 33.72 3.14
CA PRO A 19 -20.05 32.56 3.45
C PRO A 19 -18.87 32.99 4.33
N PRO A 20 -18.44 32.16 5.30
CA PRO A 20 -17.33 32.51 6.18
C PRO A 20 -16.07 32.79 5.35
N SER A 21 -15.48 33.95 5.58
CA SER A 21 -14.21 34.33 4.95
C SER A 21 -13.11 33.34 5.33
N PRO A 22 -12.26 32.89 4.39
CA PRO A 22 -11.14 32.02 4.72
C PRO A 22 -10.17 32.81 5.60
N SER A 23 -9.91 32.30 6.81
CA SER A 23 -8.94 32.85 7.75
C SER A 23 -7.59 33.02 7.05
N ARG A 24 -7.16 34.26 6.84
CA ARG A 24 -5.78 34.60 6.43
C ARG A 24 -4.84 34.37 7.61
N GLY A 25 -4.48 33.11 7.83
CA GLY A 25 -3.31 32.77 8.63
C GLY A 25 -2.03 33.32 7.97
N PRO A 26 -1.02 33.73 8.73
CA PRO A 26 0.16 34.40 8.20
C PRO A 26 1.00 33.46 7.33
N ARG A 27 0.91 33.63 6.00
CA ARG A 27 1.70 32.89 4.99
C ARG A 27 3.22 33.06 5.15
N VAL A 28 3.66 34.09 5.88
CA VAL A 28 5.07 34.39 6.13
C VAL A 28 5.71 33.35 7.08
N LEU A 29 4.95 32.77 8.01
CA LEU A 29 5.49 31.77 8.95
C LEU A 29 5.79 30.42 8.26
N LYS A 30 5.04 30.08 7.19
CA LYS A 30 5.24 28.83 6.43
C LYS A 30 6.47 28.89 5.52
N LEU A 31 6.90 30.08 5.11
CA LEU A 31 8.08 30.24 4.24
C LEU A 31 9.41 30.15 5.01
N LEU A 32 9.44 30.57 6.28
CA LEU A 32 10.63 30.45 7.13
C LEU A 32 10.89 29.02 7.62
N ALA A 33 9.86 28.19 7.78
CA ALA A 33 10.00 26.78 8.12
C ALA A 33 10.61 25.93 6.98
N VAL A 34 10.42 26.35 5.72
CA VAL A 34 10.96 25.63 4.55
C VAL A 34 12.45 25.92 4.34
N LEU A 35 12.94 27.10 4.73
CA LEU A 35 14.36 27.46 4.59
C LEU A 35 15.25 26.91 5.72
N ALA A 36 14.71 26.70 6.93
CA ALA A 36 15.47 26.13 8.04
C ALA A 36 15.76 24.61 7.88
N ALA A 37 14.99 23.90 7.06
CA ALA A 37 15.19 22.46 6.82
C ALA A 37 16.31 22.16 5.81
N PHE A 38 16.78 23.15 5.04
CA PHE A 38 17.79 22.94 3.98
C PHE A 38 19.24 23.19 4.43
N ALA A 39 19.50 23.58 5.68
CA ALA A 39 20.81 24.08 6.12
C ALA A 39 21.53 23.24 7.19
N VAL A 40 21.14 21.98 7.44
CA VAL A 40 21.81 21.12 8.46
C VAL A 40 22.50 19.88 7.87
N ALA A 41 22.34 19.57 6.58
CA ALA A 41 22.98 18.40 5.94
C ALA A 41 24.35 18.72 5.32
N GLY A 42 25.21 19.47 6.02
CA GLY A 42 26.50 19.87 5.47
C GLY A 42 27.52 20.26 6.53
N ALA A 43 28.00 19.29 7.33
CA ALA A 43 29.37 19.29 7.89
C ALA A 43 29.61 18.09 8.82
N GLY A 44 30.70 17.36 8.54
CA GLY A 44 31.42 16.50 9.50
C GLY A 44 30.96 15.04 9.51
N VAL A 45 31.82 14.00 9.42
CA VAL A 45 33.23 13.92 9.77
C VAL A 45 33.88 12.76 8.99
N PHE A 46 34.95 13.07 8.28
CA PHE A 46 36.02 12.15 7.88
C PHE A 46 36.80 11.71 9.13
N LEU A 47 37.22 10.43 9.26
CA LEU A 47 38.55 9.99 9.73
C LEU A 47 38.64 8.46 10.04
N VAL A 48 39.55 7.80 9.32
CA VAL A 48 40.58 6.81 9.75
C VAL A 48 40.29 5.28 9.76
N VAL A 49 41.07 4.62 8.88
CA VAL A 49 41.47 3.19 8.65
C VAL A 49 42.61 2.79 9.65
N PRO A 50 43.17 1.55 9.81
CA PRO A 50 42.89 0.17 9.32
C PRO A 50 42.80 -0.92 10.42
N GLY A 51 42.48 -2.17 10.03
CA GLY A 51 42.80 -3.36 10.82
C GLY A 51 42.97 -4.59 9.94
N ARG A 52 44.22 -4.88 9.53
CA ARG A 52 44.64 -6.04 8.75
C ARG A 52 45.28 -7.07 9.70
N SER A 53 44.85 -8.32 9.65
CA SER A 53 45.71 -9.47 10.00
C SER A 53 45.28 -10.69 9.18
N GLN A 54 46.02 -10.90 8.09
CA GLN A 54 46.15 -12.20 7.42
C GLN A 54 47.50 -12.81 7.85
N SER A 55 47.45 -14.03 8.38
CA SER A 55 48.51 -15.05 8.46
C SER A 55 47.95 -16.17 9.35
N GLY A 56 47.89 -17.45 9.03
CA GLY A 56 48.45 -18.26 7.96
C GLY A 56 48.65 -19.69 8.52
N GLY A 57 48.39 -20.72 7.71
CA GLY A 57 49.08 -22.02 7.78
C GLY A 57 48.46 -23.19 8.57
N GLY A 58 48.37 -24.34 7.87
CA GLY A 58 48.43 -25.72 8.42
C GLY A 58 47.08 -26.38 8.71
N ALA A 59 46.49 -27.22 7.83
CA ALA A 59 46.84 -28.60 7.45
C ALA A 59 46.11 -29.68 8.30
N GLU A 60 45.53 -30.67 7.58
CA GLU A 60 45.16 -32.04 8.02
C GLU A 60 43.93 -32.21 8.95
N ASP A 61 43.03 -33.19 8.86
CA ASP A 61 42.76 -34.22 7.86
C ASP A 61 41.33 -34.77 8.06
N ALA A 62 40.87 -35.55 7.08
CA ALA A 62 39.53 -36.06 6.82
C ALA A 62 38.67 -36.59 7.99
N ALA A 63 37.40 -36.14 8.03
CA ALA A 63 36.28 -36.87 8.61
C ALA A 63 35.32 -37.32 7.50
N ALA A 64 35.26 -38.64 7.29
CA ALA A 64 34.46 -39.30 6.25
C ALA A 64 32.96 -39.07 6.46
N VAL A 65 32.30 -38.41 5.49
CA VAL A 65 30.84 -38.31 5.42
C VAL A 65 30.32 -39.39 4.47
N ARG A 66 29.49 -40.29 5.00
CA ARG A 66 28.80 -41.34 4.24
C ARG A 66 27.88 -40.70 3.18
N PRO A 67 27.86 -41.19 1.93
CA PRO A 67 26.95 -40.68 0.92
C PRO A 67 25.52 -41.09 1.25
N MET A 68 24.62 -40.11 1.40
CA MET A 68 23.18 -40.33 1.47
C MET A 68 22.65 -40.42 0.02
N PRO A 69 21.73 -41.37 -0.28
CA PRO A 69 21.25 -41.56 -1.65
C PRO A 69 20.52 -40.30 -2.13
N ALA A 70 21.00 -39.77 -3.25
CA ALA A 70 20.35 -38.71 -3.98
C ALA A 70 19.25 -39.33 -4.85
N ASP A 71 18.03 -39.36 -4.33
CA ASP A 71 16.85 -39.41 -5.20
C ASP A 71 15.67 -38.73 -4.51
N ALA A 72 15.38 -37.53 -5.00
CA ALA A 72 14.07 -36.92 -4.93
C ALA A 72 14.03 -35.86 -6.02
N ASP A 73 13.32 -36.18 -7.10
CA ASP A 73 12.78 -35.28 -8.12
C ASP A 73 12.80 -33.81 -7.71
N ARG A 74 13.91 -33.13 -8.03
CA ARG A 74 13.89 -31.68 -8.12
C ARG A 74 13.27 -31.36 -9.46
N THR A 75 11.93 -31.28 -9.45
CA THR A 75 11.18 -30.47 -10.41
C THR A 75 12.00 -29.19 -10.67
N PRO A 76 12.34 -28.83 -11.92
CA PRO A 76 13.23 -27.72 -12.16
C PRO A 76 12.63 -26.49 -11.51
N VAL A 77 13.31 -25.97 -10.49
CA VAL A 77 13.05 -24.64 -9.96
C VAL A 77 13.27 -23.73 -11.15
N ARG A 78 12.19 -23.32 -11.83
CA ARG A 78 12.28 -22.33 -12.91
C ARG A 78 13.16 -21.22 -12.36
N SER A 79 14.29 -21.00 -13.01
CA SER A 79 15.08 -19.78 -12.83
C SER A 79 14.08 -18.64 -12.77
N ARG A 80 13.94 -18.01 -11.61
CA ARG A 80 12.92 -17.00 -11.34
C ARG A 80 13.26 -15.78 -12.17
N GLU A 81 12.89 -15.82 -13.44
CA GLU A 81 12.97 -14.69 -14.32
C GLU A 81 12.24 -13.52 -13.67
N PHE A 82 12.74 -12.30 -13.81
CA PHE A 82 12.05 -11.11 -13.34
C PHE A 82 10.65 -11.04 -13.96
N VAL A 83 9.70 -10.43 -13.25
CA VAL A 83 8.49 -9.93 -13.91
C VAL A 83 8.97 -8.89 -14.93
N ARG A 84 8.63 -9.09 -16.20
CA ARG A 84 9.03 -8.22 -17.30
C ARG A 84 8.03 -7.12 -17.53
N THR A 85 6.75 -7.45 -17.37
CA THR A 85 5.65 -6.51 -17.64
C THR A 85 4.55 -6.63 -16.59
N LEU A 86 3.80 -5.54 -16.40
CA LEU A 86 2.59 -5.61 -15.59
C LEU A 86 1.40 -6.07 -16.44
N PRO A 87 0.55 -6.95 -15.90
CA PRO A 87 -0.73 -7.29 -16.54
C PRO A 87 -1.63 -6.06 -16.65
N SER A 88 -2.67 -6.16 -17.49
CA SER A 88 -3.73 -5.15 -17.53
C SER A 88 -4.27 -4.89 -16.12
N PRO A 89 -4.43 -3.62 -15.66
CA PRO A 89 -4.69 -3.30 -14.26
C PRO A 89 -5.85 -4.06 -13.64
N CYS A 90 -6.94 -4.23 -14.38
CA CYS A 90 -8.13 -4.95 -13.92
C CYS A 90 -8.27 -6.35 -14.53
N GLY A 91 -7.36 -6.78 -15.39
CA GLY A 91 -7.38 -8.10 -16.02
C GLY A 91 -6.88 -9.22 -15.11
N THR A 92 -6.34 -8.90 -13.93
CA THR A 92 -5.72 -9.84 -12.99
C THR A 92 -6.70 -10.52 -12.04
N VAL A 93 -7.90 -9.98 -11.88
CA VAL A 93 -8.92 -10.50 -10.97
C VAL A 93 -10.08 -11.05 -11.78
N SER A 94 -10.44 -12.29 -11.52
CA SER A 94 -11.55 -12.95 -12.19
C SER A 94 -12.86 -12.23 -11.89
N ARG A 95 -13.75 -12.19 -12.90
CA ARG A 95 -15.09 -11.60 -12.76
C ARG A 95 -15.86 -12.22 -11.59
N ALA A 96 -15.77 -13.54 -11.41
CA ALA A 96 -16.41 -14.24 -10.30
C ALA A 96 -15.91 -13.76 -8.92
N THR A 97 -14.62 -13.47 -8.79
CA THR A 97 -14.07 -12.92 -7.54
C THR A 97 -14.50 -11.47 -7.31
N VAL A 98 -14.54 -10.65 -8.37
CA VAL A 98 -15.07 -9.28 -8.28
C VAL A 98 -16.55 -9.31 -7.85
N ASP A 99 -17.39 -10.12 -8.51
CA ASP A 99 -18.82 -10.19 -8.22
C ASP A 99 -19.13 -10.67 -6.78
N ARG A 100 -18.31 -11.58 -6.23
CA ARG A 100 -18.42 -12.01 -4.82
C ARG A 100 -17.92 -10.95 -3.83
N THR A 101 -16.92 -10.16 -4.21
CA THR A 101 -16.24 -9.21 -3.30
C THR A 101 -16.94 -7.86 -3.28
N VAL A 102 -17.27 -7.32 -4.46
CA VAL A 102 -17.94 -6.04 -4.68
C VAL A 102 -19.04 -6.27 -5.72
N PRO A 103 -20.23 -6.75 -5.30
CA PRO A 103 -21.32 -7.03 -6.23
C PRO A 103 -21.70 -5.79 -7.05
N LYS A 104 -21.94 -5.98 -8.36
CA LYS A 104 -22.28 -4.89 -9.29
C LYS A 104 -21.22 -3.77 -9.30
N ALA A 105 -19.95 -4.12 -9.18
CA ALA A 105 -18.88 -3.14 -9.16
C ALA A 105 -18.79 -2.36 -10.47
N ARG A 106 -18.56 -1.05 -10.35
CA ARG A 106 -17.98 -0.24 -11.42
C ARG A 106 -16.47 -0.30 -11.34
N GLN A 107 -15.85 -0.49 -12.49
CA GLN A 107 -14.40 -0.56 -12.61
C GLN A 107 -13.83 0.80 -13.03
N ARG A 108 -12.73 1.20 -12.39
CA ARG A 108 -11.86 2.30 -12.83
C ARG A 108 -10.43 1.79 -12.84
N GLN A 109 -9.68 2.14 -13.88
CA GLN A 109 -8.31 1.69 -14.04
C GLN A 109 -7.39 2.82 -14.47
N SER A 110 -6.15 2.72 -14.03
CA SER A 110 -5.06 3.59 -14.43
C SER A 110 -3.76 2.79 -14.37
N GLY A 111 -2.80 3.10 -15.23
CA GLY A 111 -1.49 2.49 -15.12
C GLY A 111 -0.54 2.92 -16.22
N ASN A 112 0.72 2.56 -16.01
CA ASN A 112 1.83 2.66 -16.93
C ASN A 112 2.66 1.36 -16.84
N SER A 113 3.87 1.36 -17.39
CA SER A 113 4.75 0.18 -17.40
C SER A 113 5.22 -0.27 -16.01
N THR A 114 5.24 0.61 -15.01
CA THR A 114 5.78 0.33 -13.66
C THR A 114 4.73 0.36 -12.56
N LEU A 115 3.54 0.90 -12.80
CA LEU A 115 2.47 0.97 -11.82
C LEU A 115 1.12 0.73 -12.51
N THR A 116 0.35 -0.21 -11.97
CA THR A 116 -1.05 -0.42 -12.37
C THR A 116 -1.95 -0.31 -11.16
N THR A 117 -3.14 0.24 -11.36
CA THR A 117 -4.18 0.36 -10.34
C THR A 117 -5.54 0.05 -10.94
N CYS A 118 -6.28 -0.80 -10.25
CA CYS A 118 -7.67 -1.09 -10.53
C CYS A 118 -8.51 -0.87 -9.30
N THR A 119 -9.60 -0.13 -9.44
CA THR A 119 -10.57 0.12 -8.37
C THR A 119 -11.95 -0.36 -8.81
N TYR A 120 -12.54 -1.21 -7.98
CA TYR A 120 -13.92 -1.69 -8.09
C TYR A 120 -14.73 -1.03 -6.97
N SER A 121 -15.77 -0.26 -7.34
CA SER A 121 -16.63 0.43 -6.38
C SER A 121 -18.05 -0.06 -6.52
N ALA A 122 -18.70 -0.41 -5.40
CA ALA A 122 -20.11 -0.81 -5.41
C ALA A 122 -21.00 0.36 -5.84
N GLU A 123 -21.97 0.09 -6.69
CA GLU A 123 -23.01 1.08 -7.00
C GLU A 123 -23.84 1.38 -5.76
N GLY A 124 -24.03 2.66 -5.45
CA GLY A 124 -24.87 3.11 -4.33
C GLY A 124 -24.28 2.88 -2.92
N SER A 125 -23.05 2.35 -2.80
CA SER A 125 -22.39 2.17 -1.50
C SER A 125 -20.92 2.62 -1.57
N PRO A 126 -20.58 3.83 -1.09
CA PRO A 126 -19.20 4.32 -1.12
C PRO A 126 -18.28 3.54 -0.17
N SER A 127 -18.85 2.86 0.82
CA SER A 127 -18.08 2.13 1.82
C SER A 127 -17.55 0.79 1.30
N ARG A 128 -18.19 0.15 0.31
CA ARG A 128 -17.75 -1.14 -0.23
C ARG A 128 -16.97 -0.97 -1.53
N TRP A 129 -15.68 -1.29 -1.48
CA TRP A 129 -14.77 -1.16 -2.62
C TRP A 129 -13.61 -2.14 -2.53
N LEU A 130 -12.97 -2.38 -3.67
CA LEU A 130 -11.74 -3.18 -3.79
C LEU A 130 -10.76 -2.39 -4.66
N ARG A 131 -9.52 -2.24 -4.20
CA ARG A 131 -8.41 -1.66 -4.96
C ARG A 131 -7.30 -2.68 -5.07
N VAL A 132 -6.79 -2.85 -6.29
CA VAL A 132 -5.61 -3.65 -6.60
C VAL A 132 -4.58 -2.71 -7.18
N GLU A 133 -3.38 -2.74 -6.63
CA GLU A 133 -2.23 -1.99 -7.10
C GLU A 133 -1.05 -2.94 -7.28
N ALA A 134 -0.32 -2.80 -8.39
CA ALA A 134 0.90 -3.54 -8.62
C ALA A 134 1.99 -2.59 -9.10
N HIS A 135 3.11 -2.60 -8.40
CA HIS A 135 4.32 -1.85 -8.71
C HIS A 135 5.38 -2.81 -9.23
N LEU A 136 6.02 -2.47 -10.36
CA LEU A 136 7.08 -3.22 -10.98
C LEU A 136 8.39 -2.43 -10.97
N TYR A 137 9.40 -3.04 -10.38
CA TYR A 137 10.79 -2.58 -10.44
C TYR A 137 11.43 -3.22 -11.67
N ALA A 138 11.29 -2.54 -12.81
CA ALA A 138 11.75 -3.06 -14.08
C ALA A 138 13.30 -3.06 -14.15
N PRO A 139 13.93 -4.14 -14.65
CA PRO A 139 15.39 -4.19 -14.81
C PRO A 139 15.98 -3.07 -15.68
N ASP A 140 15.18 -2.49 -16.58
CA ASP A 140 15.61 -1.38 -17.44
C ASP A 140 15.65 -0.03 -16.68
N ASN A 141 15.03 0.04 -15.49
CA ASN A 141 14.93 1.25 -14.69
C ASN A 141 15.85 1.26 -13.47
N THR A 142 16.39 0.10 -13.08
CA THR A 142 17.25 -0.06 -11.91
C THR A 142 18.20 -1.25 -12.05
N ALA A 143 19.40 -1.12 -11.49
CA ALA A 143 20.40 -2.19 -11.44
C ALA A 143 20.04 -3.29 -10.41
N THR A 144 19.15 -3.00 -9.46
CA THR A 144 18.84 -3.87 -8.32
C THR A 144 17.32 -4.09 -8.14
N PRO A 145 16.61 -4.60 -9.18
CA PRO A 145 15.15 -4.62 -9.20
C PRO A 145 14.51 -5.46 -8.09
N VAL A 146 15.18 -6.51 -7.61
CA VAL A 146 14.66 -7.33 -6.50
C VAL A 146 14.89 -6.66 -5.16
N GLU A 147 16.05 -6.06 -4.95
CA GLU A 147 16.40 -5.35 -3.72
C GLU A 147 15.57 -4.08 -3.58
N ASP A 148 15.28 -3.37 -4.67
CA ASP A 148 14.42 -2.18 -4.67
C ASP A 148 12.97 -2.56 -4.31
N ALA A 149 12.47 -3.66 -4.87
CA ALA A 149 11.17 -4.20 -4.51
C ALA A 149 11.10 -4.64 -3.04
N ALA A 150 12.18 -5.25 -2.52
CA ALA A 150 12.29 -5.64 -1.12
C ALA A 150 12.31 -4.42 -0.20
N SER A 151 13.13 -3.42 -0.53
CA SER A 151 13.23 -2.16 0.21
C SER A 151 11.89 -1.44 0.26
N HIS A 152 11.19 -1.34 -0.87
CA HIS A 152 9.85 -0.74 -0.89
C HIS A 152 8.85 -1.54 -0.04
N TYR A 153 8.86 -2.87 -0.13
CA TYR A 153 8.00 -3.69 0.71
C TYR A 153 8.27 -3.47 2.21
N ASP A 154 9.54 -3.36 2.61
CA ASP A 154 9.93 -3.10 4.00
C ASP A 154 9.55 -1.69 4.46
N GLU A 155 9.69 -0.67 3.61
CA GLU A 155 9.17 0.68 3.88
C GLU A 155 7.66 0.67 4.13
N ARG A 156 6.90 -0.08 3.31
CA ARG A 156 5.44 -0.22 3.45
C ARG A 156 5.07 -0.99 4.71
N TRP A 157 5.87 -1.96 5.11
CA TRP A 157 5.71 -2.68 6.38
C TRP A 157 5.99 -1.77 7.59
N ALA A 158 7.08 -1.00 7.56
CA ALA A 158 7.42 -0.03 8.60
C ALA A 158 6.33 1.04 8.73
N GLN A 159 5.91 1.63 7.61
CA GLN A 159 4.83 2.61 7.58
C GLN A 159 3.51 2.07 8.14
N ALA A 160 3.21 0.78 7.94
CA ALA A 160 2.01 0.17 8.53
C ALA A 160 2.07 0.04 10.06
N HIS A 161 3.28 -0.05 10.64
CA HIS A 161 3.49 -0.02 12.10
C HIS A 161 3.35 1.40 12.65
N ASP A 162 3.88 2.36 11.92
CA ASP A 162 4.01 3.74 12.40
C ASP A 162 2.81 4.61 12.03
N ALA A 163 1.86 4.14 11.20
CA ALA A 163 0.75 4.90 10.61
C ALA A 163 -0.03 5.76 11.63
N PRO A 164 0.26 7.07 11.74
CA PRO A 164 -0.39 7.92 12.74
C PRO A 164 -1.84 8.30 12.38
N PRO A 165 -2.14 8.68 11.11
CA PRO A 165 -3.51 8.69 10.64
C PRO A 165 -3.86 7.25 10.25
N VAL A 166 -4.99 6.64 10.54
CA VAL A 166 -5.35 5.23 10.29
C VAL A 166 -5.01 4.37 11.50
N ARG A 167 -6.01 4.15 12.34
CA ARG A 167 -5.90 3.27 13.51
C ARG A 167 -5.70 1.82 13.07
N THR A 168 -4.46 1.33 13.16
CA THR A 168 -4.13 -0.09 13.00
C THR A 168 -4.90 -0.93 14.03
N ILE A 169 -5.65 -1.92 13.55
CA ILE A 169 -6.39 -2.87 14.39
C ILE A 169 -5.60 -4.18 14.49
N SER A 170 -5.09 -4.67 13.36
CA SER A 170 -4.19 -5.83 13.33
C SER A 170 -3.20 -5.74 12.18
N LEU A 171 -1.98 -6.20 12.41
CA LEU A 171 -0.91 -6.22 11.41
C LEU A 171 -0.06 -7.47 11.62
N ARG A 172 0.00 -8.36 10.62
CA ARG A 172 0.63 -9.67 10.76
C ARG A 172 1.30 -10.09 9.45
N ARG A 173 2.48 -10.70 9.56
CA ARG A 173 3.13 -11.39 8.42
C ARG A 173 2.24 -12.54 7.94
N HIS A 174 2.26 -12.79 6.64
CA HIS A 174 1.51 -13.84 5.99
C HIS A 174 2.44 -14.66 5.10
N ARG A 175 2.25 -15.98 5.09
CA ARG A 175 3.06 -16.92 4.30
C ARG A 175 2.21 -17.48 3.16
N GLY A 176 2.87 -17.93 2.10
CA GLY A 176 2.20 -18.57 0.96
C GLY A 176 1.58 -17.60 -0.05
N LEU A 177 1.94 -16.32 0.01
CA LEU A 177 1.66 -15.33 -1.04
C LEU A 177 2.97 -14.64 -1.43
N GLY A 178 3.39 -14.82 -2.68
CA GLY A 178 4.67 -14.29 -3.17
C GLY A 178 5.87 -14.83 -2.38
N ASP A 179 6.95 -14.04 -2.38
CA ASP A 179 8.14 -14.28 -1.56
C ASP A 179 7.93 -13.80 -0.13
N GLU A 180 7.24 -12.66 0.02
CA GLU A 180 6.89 -12.07 1.31
C GLU A 180 5.49 -11.47 1.24
N ALA A 181 4.76 -11.53 2.35
CA ALA A 181 3.48 -10.86 2.47
C ALA A 181 3.15 -10.46 3.91
N TYR A 182 2.26 -9.48 4.03
CA TYR A 182 1.59 -9.17 5.26
C TYR A 182 0.12 -8.80 5.05
N ARG A 183 -0.65 -8.98 6.12
CA ARG A 183 -2.06 -8.62 6.25
C ARG A 183 -2.18 -7.46 7.24
N TRP A 184 -2.93 -6.44 6.87
CA TRP A 184 -3.17 -5.25 7.68
C TRP A 184 -4.67 -4.97 7.72
N PHE A 185 -5.26 -5.02 8.91
CA PHE A 185 -6.63 -4.58 9.15
C PHE A 185 -6.62 -3.27 9.92
N LYS A 186 -7.38 -2.28 9.44
CA LYS A 186 -7.34 -0.92 9.96
C LYS A 186 -8.69 -0.22 9.82
N ALA A 187 -8.92 0.78 10.66
CA ALA A 187 -10.07 1.68 10.51
C ALA A 187 -9.71 2.81 9.53
N ASP A 188 -10.63 3.14 8.63
CA ASP A 188 -10.53 4.36 7.84
C ASP A 188 -10.64 5.58 8.77
N GLU A 189 -9.93 6.63 8.42
CA GLU A 189 -9.97 7.89 9.15
C GLU A 189 -11.15 8.75 8.73
N ALA A 190 -11.45 8.73 7.43
CA ALA A 190 -12.41 9.63 6.81
C ALA A 190 -13.86 9.21 7.06
N GLY A 191 -14.10 8.08 7.71
CA GLY A 191 -15.43 7.57 7.91
C GLY A 191 -15.50 6.27 8.69
N PRO A 192 -16.70 5.70 8.81
CA PRO A 192 -16.94 4.48 9.57
C PRO A 192 -16.51 3.24 8.79
N ALA A 193 -15.53 3.30 7.88
CA ALA A 193 -15.11 2.14 7.11
C ALA A 193 -13.98 1.38 7.81
N VAL A 194 -13.89 0.08 7.55
CA VAL A 194 -12.71 -0.74 7.86
C VAL A 194 -12.09 -1.21 6.57
N ILE A 195 -10.78 -1.37 6.58
CA ILE A 195 -9.99 -1.77 5.43
C ILE A 195 -9.18 -3.00 5.79
N GLY A 196 -9.40 -4.09 5.05
CA GLY A 196 -8.50 -5.24 5.01
C GLY A 196 -7.55 -5.08 3.84
N GLN A 197 -6.25 -5.04 4.12
CA GLN A 197 -5.21 -4.87 3.13
C GLN A 197 -4.24 -6.07 3.16
N VAL A 198 -3.81 -6.50 1.97
CA VAL A 198 -2.72 -7.46 1.78
C VAL A 198 -1.68 -6.80 0.91
N THR A 199 -0.44 -6.75 1.40
CA THR A 199 0.72 -6.35 0.59
C THR A 199 1.58 -7.59 0.42
N ALA A 200 2.00 -7.88 -0.81
CA ALA A 200 2.90 -8.99 -1.09
C ALA A 200 3.98 -8.58 -2.10
N ARG A 201 5.16 -9.15 -1.95
CA ARG A 201 6.27 -9.03 -2.90
C ARG A 201 6.43 -10.34 -3.65
N THR A 202 6.61 -10.27 -4.96
CA THR A 202 7.04 -11.39 -5.79
C THR A 202 8.17 -10.93 -6.69
N ARG A 203 9.36 -11.49 -6.50
CA ARG A 203 10.57 -11.10 -7.22
C ARG A 203 10.77 -9.57 -7.13
N ASN A 204 10.70 -8.89 -8.27
CA ASN A 204 10.83 -7.45 -8.49
C ASN A 204 9.49 -6.70 -8.57
N ALA A 205 8.38 -7.30 -8.11
CA ALA A 205 7.07 -6.65 -8.09
C ALA A 205 6.49 -6.62 -6.67
N VAL A 206 5.83 -5.52 -6.32
CA VAL A 206 5.10 -5.35 -5.06
C VAL A 206 3.64 -5.10 -5.39
N LEU A 207 2.74 -5.92 -4.84
CA LEU A 207 1.30 -5.76 -4.99
C LEU A 207 0.66 -5.34 -3.66
N THR A 208 -0.33 -4.46 -3.74
CA THR A 208 -1.18 -4.07 -2.62
C THR A 208 -2.63 -4.26 -3.02
N VAL A 209 -3.36 -5.08 -2.26
CA VAL A 209 -4.80 -5.28 -2.40
C VAL A 209 -5.48 -4.74 -1.15
N SER A 210 -6.42 -3.82 -1.33
CA SER A 210 -7.19 -3.22 -0.25
C SER A 210 -8.68 -3.43 -0.49
N TYR A 211 -9.38 -4.00 0.48
CA TYR A 211 -10.83 -4.15 0.49
C TYR A 211 -11.40 -3.31 1.63
N GLY A 212 -12.31 -2.40 1.28
CA GLY A 212 -13.04 -1.57 2.24
C GLY A 212 -14.48 -2.04 2.37
N GLU A 213 -15.01 -2.03 3.60
CA GLU A 213 -16.45 -2.07 3.85
C GLU A 213 -16.82 -1.24 5.08
N HIS A 214 -18.13 -1.04 5.29
CA HIS A 214 -18.60 -0.34 6.48
C HIS A 214 -18.20 -1.12 7.75
N ALA A 215 -17.72 -0.39 8.76
CA ALA A 215 -17.34 -0.96 10.05
C ALA A 215 -18.59 -1.51 10.74
N PRO A 216 -18.52 -2.72 11.31
CA PRO A 216 -19.57 -3.18 12.19
C PRO A 216 -19.57 -2.36 13.48
N GLY A 217 -20.65 -2.48 14.26
CA GLY A 217 -20.61 -2.15 15.67
C GLY A 217 -19.54 -2.98 16.43
N ALA A 218 -19.39 -2.76 17.74
CA ALA A 218 -18.36 -3.47 18.53
C ALA A 218 -18.50 -5.01 18.47
N ALA A 219 -19.73 -5.51 18.37
CA ALA A 219 -20.02 -6.92 18.13
C ALA A 219 -19.71 -7.31 16.67
N GLY A 220 -19.02 -8.44 16.46
CA GLY A 220 -18.71 -8.95 15.12
C GLY A 220 -17.41 -8.42 14.50
N ARG A 221 -16.61 -7.62 15.23
CA ARG A 221 -15.38 -7.02 14.68
C ARG A 221 -14.37 -8.08 14.20
N ARG A 222 -14.22 -9.19 14.93
CA ARG A 222 -13.27 -10.26 14.56
C ARG A 222 -13.73 -11.02 13.31
N GLU A 223 -15.02 -11.23 13.17
CA GLU A 223 -15.63 -11.85 12.01
C GLU A 223 -15.45 -10.98 10.77
N VAL A 224 -15.67 -9.67 10.88
CA VAL A 224 -15.43 -8.71 9.79
C VAL A 224 -13.96 -8.60 9.46
N GLU A 225 -13.08 -8.52 10.46
CA GLU A 225 -11.62 -8.53 10.24
C GLU A 225 -11.21 -9.74 9.40
N ARG A 226 -11.64 -10.94 9.80
CA ARG A 226 -11.37 -12.19 9.08
C ARG A 226 -11.91 -12.13 7.65
N ALA A 227 -13.17 -11.74 7.48
CA ALA A 227 -13.82 -11.68 6.17
C ALA A 227 -13.15 -10.67 5.23
N CYS A 228 -12.78 -9.49 5.71
CA CYS A 228 -12.07 -8.47 4.94
C CYS A 228 -10.68 -8.98 4.49
N LEU A 229 -9.91 -9.53 5.43
CA LEU A 229 -8.58 -10.04 5.13
C LEU A 229 -8.62 -11.25 4.20
N ASP A 230 -9.62 -12.13 4.32
CA ASP A 230 -9.77 -13.29 3.44
C ASP A 230 -10.18 -12.90 2.02
N ARG A 231 -11.05 -11.90 1.85
CA ARG A 231 -11.38 -11.33 0.53
C ARG A 231 -10.14 -10.71 -0.12
N ALA A 232 -9.41 -9.87 0.60
CA ALA A 232 -8.18 -9.25 0.09
C ALA A 232 -7.10 -10.30 -0.25
N THR A 233 -6.98 -11.36 0.56
CA THR A 233 -6.06 -12.49 0.30
C THR A 233 -6.45 -13.27 -0.95
N ALA A 234 -7.74 -13.57 -1.14
CA ALA A 234 -8.21 -14.29 -2.31
C ALA A 234 -7.87 -13.54 -3.60
N VAL A 235 -8.12 -12.22 -3.62
CA VAL A 235 -7.75 -11.36 -4.74
C VAL A 235 -6.23 -11.30 -4.92
N ALA A 236 -5.45 -11.13 -3.84
CA ALA A 236 -3.99 -11.10 -3.92
C ALA A 236 -3.41 -12.38 -4.53
N ARG A 237 -4.00 -13.55 -4.24
CA ARG A 237 -3.58 -14.83 -4.83
C ARG A 237 -3.76 -14.86 -6.35
N GLU A 238 -4.87 -14.35 -6.87
CA GLU A 238 -5.10 -14.26 -8.31
C GLU A 238 -4.08 -13.34 -8.96
N VAL A 239 -3.80 -12.18 -8.35
CA VAL A 239 -2.82 -11.22 -8.86
C VAL A 239 -1.40 -11.80 -8.86
N VAL A 240 -0.96 -12.46 -7.77
CA VAL A 240 0.34 -13.15 -7.73
C VAL A 240 0.42 -14.22 -8.82
N THR A 241 -0.65 -14.99 -9.02
CA THR A 241 -0.70 -16.02 -10.06
C THR A 241 -0.56 -15.40 -11.44
N ALA A 242 -1.29 -14.31 -11.72
CA ALA A 242 -1.18 -13.57 -12.97
C ALA A 242 0.26 -13.10 -13.20
N LEU A 243 0.91 -12.47 -12.21
CA LEU A 243 2.29 -11.98 -12.31
C LEU A 243 3.33 -13.07 -12.59
N ASN A 244 3.04 -14.35 -12.34
CA ASN A 244 3.94 -15.45 -12.70
C ASN A 244 3.92 -15.81 -14.19
N HIS A 245 3.05 -15.17 -14.97
CA HIS A 245 2.95 -15.32 -16.42
C HIS A 245 3.50 -14.12 -17.20
N PHE A 246 4.00 -13.08 -16.52
CA PHE A 246 4.58 -11.86 -17.10
C PHE A 246 5.98 -11.61 -16.54
#